data_AF-A0A522E971-F1
#
_entry.id   AF-A0A522E971-F1
#
_cell.length_a   1.000
_cell.length_b   1.000
_cell.length_c   1.000
_cell.angle_alpha   90.00
_cell.angle_beta   90.00
_cell.angle_gamma   90.00
#
_symmetry.space_group_name_H-M   'P 1'
#
loop_
_entity.id
_entity.type
_entity.pdbx_description
1 polymer ?
#
loop_
_entity_poly.entity_id
_entity_poly.type
_entity_poly.pdbx_seq_one_letter_code
_entity_poly.pdbx_strand_id
1 'polypeptide(L)'
;RKFEALGTRPMYIEQAIGKALEFHEMIGSERKEKRLHYLKNYWFEKVKNIPKVKLNTSLHPKWGCAIGNVNVEGKKPEKLDSFLLDKYKIHTVAINWENIHGIRVTPNVYTTTKNLDLLVEGITAFAKMV
;
A
#
# COMPACT_ATOMS: atom_id res chain seq x y z
N ARG A 1 10.27 20.94 -28.66
CA ARG A 1 9.82 19.99 -29.72
C ARG A 1 10.37 18.55 -29.68
N LYS A 2 11.45 18.21 -28.96
CA LYS A 2 11.98 16.81 -28.99
C LYS A 2 11.07 15.78 -28.28
N PHE A 3 10.36 16.19 -27.22
CA PHE A 3 9.49 15.29 -26.43
C PHE A 3 7.99 15.61 -26.55
N GLU A 4 7.63 16.69 -27.24
CA GLU A 4 6.24 17.16 -27.40
C GLU A 4 5.51 16.43 -28.54
N ALA A 5 6.23 15.98 -29.56
CA ALA A 5 5.68 15.35 -30.76
C ALA A 5 6.17 13.90 -30.86
N LEU A 6 5.35 12.96 -30.36
CA LEU A 6 5.62 11.51 -30.37
C LEU A 6 4.67 10.76 -31.33
N GLY A 7 4.13 11.47 -32.33
CA GLY A 7 3.09 10.93 -33.22
C GLY A 7 1.69 10.92 -32.57
N THR A 8 0.74 10.25 -33.22
CA THR A 8 -0.66 10.15 -32.77
C THR A 8 -0.77 9.28 -31.53
N ARG A 9 -1.18 9.89 -30.42
CA ARG A 9 -1.37 9.23 -29.12
C ARG A 9 -2.45 9.92 -28.32
N PRO A 10 -2.98 9.29 -27.25
CA PRO A 10 -4.01 9.88 -26.42
C PRO A 10 -3.49 11.07 -25.59
N MET A 11 -3.56 12.29 -26.15
CA MET A 11 -3.03 13.52 -25.51
C MET A 11 -3.83 14.00 -24.29
N TYR A 12 -5.02 13.43 -24.05
CA TYR A 12 -5.87 13.82 -22.92
C TYR A 12 -5.23 13.53 -21.56
N ILE A 13 -4.28 12.57 -21.49
CA ILE A 13 -3.55 12.26 -20.25
C ILE A 13 -2.62 13.41 -19.88
N GLU A 14 -1.87 13.95 -20.85
CA GLU A 14 -0.98 15.10 -20.66
C GLU A 14 -1.77 16.37 -20.34
N GLN A 15 -2.88 16.59 -21.05
CA GLN A 15 -3.76 17.74 -20.80
C GLN A 15 -4.36 17.69 -19.39
N ALA A 16 -4.57 16.49 -18.82
CA ALA A 16 -5.08 16.32 -17.47
C ALA A 16 -4.03 16.59 -16.36
N ILE A 17 -2.73 16.70 -16.68
CA ILE A 17 -1.67 16.93 -15.67
C ILE A 17 -1.95 18.22 -14.88
N GLY A 18 -2.38 19.30 -15.57
CA GLY A 18 -2.72 20.56 -14.90
C GLY A 18 -3.82 20.39 -13.84
N LYS A 19 -4.89 19.65 -14.17
CA LYS A 19 -5.97 19.36 -13.22
C LYS A 19 -5.55 18.43 -12.09
N ALA A 20 -4.64 17.48 -12.36
CA ALA A 20 -4.08 16.62 -11.32
C ALA A 20 -3.21 17.41 -10.32
N LEU A 21 -2.45 18.40 -10.80
CA LEU A 21 -1.67 19.32 -9.96
C LEU A 21 -2.58 20.21 -9.11
N GLU A 22 -3.59 20.85 -9.73
CA GLU A 22 -4.58 21.66 -8.99
C GLU A 22 -5.22 20.86 -7.85
N PHE A 23 -5.63 19.60 -8.11
CA PHE A 23 -6.21 18.74 -7.09
C PHE A 23 -5.19 18.35 -6.00
N HIS A 24 -3.94 18.09 -6.38
CA HIS A 24 -2.87 17.78 -5.42
C HIS A 24 -2.58 18.96 -4.48
N GLU A 25 -2.49 20.17 -5.03
CA GLU A 25 -2.26 21.41 -4.28
C GLU A 25 -3.46 21.76 -3.38
N MET A 26 -4.68 21.56 -3.86
CA MET A 26 -5.89 21.74 -3.07
C MET A 26 -5.90 20.86 -1.80
N ILE A 27 -5.36 19.64 -1.87
CA ILE A 27 -5.18 18.79 -0.68
C ILE A 27 -3.99 19.27 0.17
N GLY A 28 -2.90 19.66 -0.49
CA GLY A 28 -1.61 20.01 0.10
C GLY A 28 -0.70 18.79 0.26
N SER A 29 0.54 18.87 -0.26
CA SER A 29 1.48 17.74 -0.29
C SER A 29 1.85 17.23 1.10
N GLU A 30 2.16 18.13 2.03
CA GLU A 30 2.51 17.78 3.42
C GLU A 30 1.34 17.11 4.15
N ARG A 31 0.12 17.64 3.98
CA ARG A 31 -1.09 17.06 4.57
C ARG A 31 -1.37 15.66 4.02
N LYS A 32 -1.19 15.48 2.70
CA LYS A 32 -1.35 14.19 2.02
C LYS A 32 -0.33 13.18 2.55
N GLU A 33 0.94 13.55 2.66
CA GLU A 33 2.00 12.70 3.20
C GLU A 33 1.68 12.26 4.63
N LYS A 34 1.37 13.20 5.54
CA LYS A 34 1.01 12.91 6.93
C LYS A 34 -0.16 11.92 7.04
N ARG A 35 -1.20 12.11 6.21
CA ARG A 35 -2.36 11.20 6.17
C ARG A 35 -1.97 9.79 5.71
N LEU A 36 -1.16 9.68 4.65
CA LEU A 36 -0.73 8.39 4.12
C LEU A 36 0.21 7.66 5.08
N HIS A 37 1.16 8.37 5.69
CA HIS A 37 2.03 7.83 6.72
C HIS A 37 1.22 7.34 7.93
N TYR A 38 0.25 8.14 8.41
CA TYR A 38 -0.68 7.73 9.45
C TYR A 38 -1.44 6.45 9.08
N LEU A 39 -2.00 6.38 7.87
CA LEU A 39 -2.78 5.22 7.43
C LEU A 39 -1.91 3.97 7.37
N LYS A 40 -0.69 4.06 6.84
CA LYS A 40 0.24 2.93 6.82
C LYS A 40 0.59 2.47 8.23
N ASN A 41 0.92 3.40 9.13
CA ASN A 41 1.25 3.06 10.51
C ASN A 41 0.06 2.50 11.28
N TYR A 42 -1.16 2.99 11.01
CA TYR A 42 -2.37 2.53 11.69
C TYR A 42 -2.54 1.01 11.65
N TRP A 43 -2.39 0.40 10.46
CA TRP A 43 -2.52 -1.05 10.34
C TRP A 43 -1.23 -1.79 10.68
N PHE A 44 -0.06 -1.22 10.40
CA PHE A 44 1.24 -1.77 10.80
C PHE A 44 1.30 -1.99 12.32
N GLU A 45 0.93 -0.98 13.11
CA GLU A 45 0.96 -1.03 14.58
C GLU A 45 0.07 -2.14 15.15
N LYS A 46 -1.01 -2.49 14.43
CA LYS A 46 -1.94 -3.56 14.83
C LYS A 46 -1.42 -4.95 14.46
N VAL A 47 -0.67 -5.09 13.37
CA VAL A 47 -0.17 -6.39 12.93
C VAL A 47 1.24 -6.73 13.42
N LYS A 48 2.02 -5.73 13.87
CA LYS A 48 3.44 -5.92 14.26
C LYS A 48 3.67 -6.95 15.37
N ASN A 49 2.69 -7.12 16.25
CA ASN A 49 2.77 -8.01 17.41
C ASN A 49 2.12 -9.38 17.16
N ILE A 50 1.58 -9.62 15.97
CA ILE A 50 1.00 -10.91 15.62
C ILE A 50 2.15 -11.92 15.42
N PRO A 51 2.10 -13.11 16.06
CA PRO A 51 3.14 -14.12 15.86
C PRO A 51 3.36 -14.43 14.38
N LYS A 52 4.62 -14.62 13.98
CA LYS A 52 5.06 -14.91 12.60
C LYS A 52 4.86 -13.75 11.61
N VAL A 53 4.25 -12.63 11.99
CA VAL A 53 4.16 -11.43 11.13
C VAL A 53 5.46 -10.63 11.23
N LYS A 54 6.06 -10.30 10.09
CA LYS A 54 7.27 -9.47 9.98
C LYS A 54 7.01 -8.23 9.13
N LEU A 55 7.40 -7.08 9.64
CA LEU A 55 7.35 -5.81 8.91
C LEU A 55 8.68 -5.57 8.19
N ASN A 56 8.63 -5.33 6.88
CA ASN A 56 9.83 -5.01 6.09
C ASN A 56 9.98 -3.50 5.85
N THR A 57 9.02 -2.68 6.29
CA THR A 57 9.04 -1.23 6.14
C THR A 57 9.14 -0.55 7.51
N SER A 58 9.84 0.58 7.60
CA SER A 58 9.96 1.31 8.86
C SER A 58 8.65 1.99 9.26
N LEU A 59 8.36 2.02 10.56
CA LEU A 59 7.31 2.85 11.18
C LEU A 59 7.73 4.32 11.32
N HIS A 60 9.04 4.60 11.28
CA HIS A 60 9.57 5.93 11.52
C HIS A 60 9.35 6.84 10.30
N PRO A 61 8.86 8.08 10.48
CA PRO A 61 8.52 8.98 9.37
C PRO A 61 9.72 9.35 8.48
N LYS A 62 10.95 9.30 9.02
CA LYS A 62 12.17 9.54 8.24
C LYS A 62 12.49 8.42 7.21
N TRP A 63 11.98 7.21 7.41
CA TRP A 63 12.37 6.02 6.62
C TRP A 63 11.16 5.26 6.04
N GLY A 64 9.98 5.89 6.04
CA GLY A 64 8.75 5.29 5.55
C GLY A 64 7.73 6.36 5.14
N CYS A 65 6.78 5.99 4.30
CA CYS A 65 5.68 6.85 3.87
C CYS A 65 4.39 6.03 3.73
N ALA A 66 3.72 6.07 2.59
CA ALA A 66 2.42 5.43 2.34
C ALA A 66 2.48 3.89 2.18
N ILE A 67 3.62 3.37 1.74
CA ILE A 67 3.80 1.97 1.39
C ILE A 67 4.16 1.13 2.62
N GLY A 68 3.57 -0.06 2.73
CA GLY A 68 3.92 -1.04 3.74
C GLY A 68 4.11 -2.42 3.13
N ASN A 69 5.22 -3.09 3.47
CA ASN A 69 5.46 -4.49 3.13
C ASN A 69 5.46 -5.37 4.39
N VAL A 70 4.67 -6.44 4.34
CA VAL A 70 4.49 -7.39 5.46
C VAL A 70 4.58 -8.83 4.97
N ASN A 71 5.33 -9.64 5.72
CA ASN A 71 5.47 -11.07 5.52
C ASN A 71 4.83 -11.86 6.65
N VAL A 72 4.39 -13.08 6.36
CA VAL A 72 3.99 -14.08 7.34
C VAL A 72 4.94 -15.27 7.21
N GLU A 73 5.77 -15.50 8.22
CA GLU A 73 6.76 -16.58 8.22
C GLU A 73 6.13 -17.95 7.98
N GLY A 74 6.86 -18.81 7.27
CA GLY A 74 6.39 -20.16 6.92
C GLY A 74 5.37 -20.20 5.79
N LYS A 75 4.94 -19.06 5.24
CA LYS A 75 4.04 -18.99 4.09
C LYS A 75 4.59 -18.12 2.96
N LYS A 76 4.23 -18.48 1.74
CA LYS A 76 4.58 -17.72 0.54
C LYS A 76 3.72 -16.44 0.43
N PRO A 77 4.29 -15.28 0.05
CA PRO A 77 3.53 -14.02 -0.09
C PRO A 77 2.29 -14.14 -0.99
N GLU A 78 2.38 -14.92 -2.07
CA GLU A 78 1.32 -15.14 -3.05
C GLU A 78 0.09 -15.82 -2.43
N LYS A 79 0.28 -16.63 -1.39
CA LYS A 79 -0.82 -17.26 -0.65
C LYS A 79 -1.58 -16.25 0.21
N LEU A 80 -0.88 -15.29 0.82
CA LEU A 80 -1.50 -14.23 1.59
C LEU A 80 -2.28 -13.29 0.67
N ASP A 81 -1.68 -12.89 -0.46
CA ASP A 81 -2.32 -12.05 -1.47
C ASP A 81 -3.63 -12.68 -2.00
N SER A 82 -3.55 -13.94 -2.44
CA SER A 82 -4.74 -14.67 -2.91
C SER A 82 -5.80 -14.81 -1.83
N PHE A 83 -5.40 -15.11 -0.59
CA PHE A 83 -6.33 -15.24 0.54
C PHE A 83 -7.07 -13.93 0.86
N LEU A 84 -6.35 -12.81 0.90
CA LEU A 84 -6.92 -11.49 1.14
C LEU A 84 -7.90 -11.10 0.02
N LEU A 85 -7.57 -11.39 -1.23
CA LEU A 85 -8.46 -11.13 -2.35
C LEU A 85 -9.70 -12.02 -2.30
N ASP A 86 -9.54 -13.32 -2.07
CA ASP A 86 -10.65 -14.28 -2.12
C ASP A 86 -11.64 -14.07 -0.97
N LYS A 87 -11.13 -13.94 0.26
CA LYS A 87 -11.93 -13.91 1.49
C LYS A 87 -12.35 -12.51 1.92
N TYR A 88 -11.48 -11.52 1.73
CA TYR A 88 -11.69 -10.15 2.22
C TYR A 88 -11.91 -9.14 1.09
N LYS A 89 -11.78 -9.54 -0.18
CA LYS A 89 -11.84 -8.65 -1.35
C LYS A 89 -10.82 -7.52 -1.29
N ILE A 90 -9.66 -7.80 -0.70
CA ILE A 90 -8.54 -6.86 -0.59
C ILE A 90 -7.49 -7.23 -1.62
N HIS A 91 -7.30 -6.36 -2.61
CA HIS A 91 -6.25 -6.53 -3.61
C HIS A 91 -4.91 -6.03 -3.06
N THR A 92 -3.91 -6.89 -3.03
CA THR A 92 -2.52 -6.53 -2.70
C THR A 92 -1.60 -6.92 -3.85
N VAL A 93 -0.30 -6.78 -3.67
CA VAL A 93 0.68 -7.34 -4.61
C VAL A 93 1.67 -8.16 -3.81
N ALA A 94 1.75 -9.45 -4.09
CA ALA A 94 2.81 -10.29 -3.57
C ALA A 94 4.16 -9.88 -4.18
N ILE A 95 5.13 -9.56 -3.33
CA ILE A 95 6.52 -9.32 -3.72
C ILE A 95 7.35 -10.50 -3.24
N ASN A 96 8.03 -11.12 -4.19
CA ASN A 96 8.93 -12.23 -3.95
C ASN A 96 10.16 -12.03 -4.86
N TRP A 97 11.06 -11.15 -4.43
CA TRP A 97 12.21 -10.70 -5.23
C TRP A 97 13.42 -10.50 -4.31
N GLU A 98 14.55 -11.11 -4.67
CA GLU A 98 15.81 -11.08 -3.90
C GLU A 98 15.59 -11.33 -2.39
N ASN A 99 15.80 -10.31 -1.55
CA ASN A 99 15.67 -10.35 -0.10
C ASN A 99 14.32 -9.81 0.40
N ILE A 100 13.40 -9.43 -0.49
CA ILE A 100 12.09 -8.87 -0.15
C ILE A 100 11.02 -9.92 -0.43
N HIS A 101 10.46 -10.44 0.66
CA HIS A 101 9.33 -11.36 0.63
C HIS A 101 8.20 -10.79 1.48
N GLY A 102 7.03 -10.57 0.88
CA GLY A 102 5.85 -10.10 1.59
C GLY A 102 4.84 -9.46 0.65
N ILE A 103 3.63 -9.21 1.15
CA ILE A 103 2.64 -8.43 0.41
C ILE A 103 2.95 -6.94 0.53
N ARG A 104 2.73 -6.20 -0.56
CA ARG A 104 2.83 -4.74 -0.61
C ARG A 104 1.45 -4.13 -0.59
N VAL A 105 1.20 -3.27 0.39
CA VAL A 105 -0.07 -2.58 0.59
C VAL A 105 0.19 -1.08 0.69
N THR A 106 -0.57 -0.30 -0.08
CA THR A 106 -0.48 1.16 -0.07
C THR A 106 -1.89 1.74 0.08
N PRO A 107 -2.28 2.17 1.30
CA PRO A 107 -3.50 2.96 1.49
C PRO A 107 -3.45 4.25 0.67
N ASN A 108 -4.60 4.78 0.31
CA ASN A 108 -4.73 6.09 -0.31
C ASN A 108 -5.44 7.06 0.65
N VAL A 109 -5.49 8.35 0.33
CA VAL A 109 -6.10 9.38 1.20
C VAL A 109 -7.57 9.11 1.53
N TYR A 110 -8.28 8.44 0.62
CA TYR A 110 -9.68 8.02 0.79
C TYR A 110 -9.85 6.70 1.57
N THR A 111 -8.76 5.98 1.87
CA THR A 111 -8.84 4.76 2.68
C THR A 111 -9.25 5.13 4.11
N THR A 112 -10.28 4.44 4.61
CA THR A 112 -10.77 4.60 5.98
C THR A 112 -10.05 3.63 6.91
N THR A 113 -10.05 3.92 8.21
CA THR A 113 -9.55 2.99 9.23
C THR A 113 -10.35 1.69 9.25
N LYS A 114 -11.65 1.73 8.95
CA LYS A 114 -12.49 0.52 8.84
C LYS A 114 -12.00 -0.43 7.73
N ASN A 115 -11.60 0.11 6.57
CA ASN A 115 -11.00 -0.70 5.50
C ASN A 115 -9.69 -1.33 5.97
N LEU A 116 -8.91 -0.61 6.79
CA LEU A 116 -7.67 -1.12 7.37
C LEU A 116 -7.92 -2.15 8.48
N ASP A 117 -9.00 -2.03 9.24
CA ASP A 117 -9.37 -3.03 10.23
C ASP A 117 -9.70 -4.38 9.57
N LEU A 118 -10.38 -4.37 8.41
CA LEU A 118 -10.58 -5.58 7.59
C LEU A 118 -9.27 -6.18 7.09
N LEU A 119 -8.30 -5.35 6.69
CA LEU A 119 -6.95 -5.81 6.34
C LEU A 119 -6.26 -6.49 7.53
N VAL A 120 -6.31 -5.86 8.71
CA VAL A 120 -5.73 -6.40 9.95
C VAL A 120 -6.38 -7.73 10.31
N GLU A 121 -7.71 -7.83 10.21
CA GLU A 121 -8.44 -9.08 10.43
C GLU A 121 -7.97 -10.18 9.49
N GLY A 122 -7.86 -9.91 8.19
CA GLY A 122 -7.42 -10.88 7.19
C GLY A 122 -5.97 -11.35 7.41
N ILE A 123 -5.05 -10.44 7.71
CA ILE A 123 -3.67 -10.79 8.07
C ILE A 123 -3.64 -11.66 9.32
N THR A 124 -4.41 -11.29 10.35
CA THR A 124 -4.49 -12.03 11.62
C THR A 124 -5.03 -13.44 11.41
N ALA A 125 -6.11 -13.58 10.64
CA ALA A 125 -6.70 -14.88 10.32
C ALA A 125 -5.70 -15.77 9.57
N PHE A 126 -5.02 -15.22 8.56
CA PHE A 126 -4.03 -15.96 7.78
C PHE A 126 -2.82 -16.42 8.61
N ALA A 127 -2.34 -15.56 9.53
CA ALA A 127 -1.23 -15.85 10.43
C ALA A 127 -1.56 -16.96 11.44
N LYS A 128 -2.81 -17.04 11.90
CA LYS A 128 -3.28 -18.12 12.80
C LYS A 128 -3.39 -19.49 12.11
N MET A 129 -3.53 -19.51 10.79
CA MET A 129 -3.53 -20.75 10.00
C MET A 129 -2.11 -21.31 9.78
N VAL A 130 -1.07 -20.77 10.43
CA VAL A 130 0.33 -21.20 10.28
C VAL A 130 0.74 -22.08 11.45
#